data_AF-A0A927T0U3-F1
#
_entry.id   AF-A0A927T0U3-F1
#
_cell.length_a   1.000
_cell.length_b   1.000
_cell.length_c   1.000
_cell.angle_alpha   90.00
_cell.angle_beta   90.00
_cell.angle_gamma   90.00
#
_symmetry.space_group_name_H-M   'P 1'
#
loop_
_entity.id
_entity.type
_entity.pdbx_description
1 polymer ?
#
loop_
_entity_poly.entity_id
_entity_poly.type
_entity_poly.pdbx_seq_one_letter_code
_entity_poly.pdbx_strand_id
1 'polypeptide(L)'
;MHEELILEKYVNDPVRLTLSDGLLCCKGVVIANDVEYFDAVTDTKGNVHGIYTDSQQRLIYFHNINRVPEAKIIAKRLCSDAQAFISEEDGVLHLLVVGGAISGQIDHFYTSGNNWQKSKSLLIGDKAYTSSCPCRDGCFAVLLSKDAEQTLWLVKNASWKKISNFNIDTKAECISLANRDDVIEIIYPDGDDMLMKEVNISENESFEEESMANGNMLNSKYIMQINENTKKLETHSEQIETLKTALAECDKISRQMMSVRESMKLYENQINQLNIRLQELVNRFNGIIRSASR
;
A
#
# COMPACT_ATOMS: atom_id res chain seq x y z
N MET A 1 -9.67 8.84 -17.67
CA MET A 1 -10.80 8.06 -17.10
C MET A 1 -11.65 9.06 -16.33
N HIS A 2 -12.94 9.14 -16.60
CA HIS A 2 -13.86 10.05 -15.90
C HIS A 2 -14.82 9.21 -15.08
N GLU A 3 -14.73 9.33 -13.77
CA GLU A 3 -15.63 8.67 -12.82
C GLU A 3 -16.40 9.73 -12.04
N GLU A 4 -17.66 9.44 -11.73
CA GLU A 4 -18.53 10.30 -10.93
C GLU A 4 -19.22 9.46 -9.85
N LEU A 5 -19.19 9.96 -8.62
CA LEU A 5 -19.94 9.43 -7.49
C LEU A 5 -20.92 10.50 -7.00
N ILE A 6 -22.19 10.11 -6.86
CA ILE A 6 -23.27 10.99 -6.42
C ILE A 6 -23.74 10.52 -5.04
N LEU A 7 -23.59 11.39 -4.04
CA LEU A 7 -24.03 11.13 -2.67
C LEU A 7 -25.36 11.83 -2.42
N GLU A 8 -26.40 11.05 -2.14
CA GLU A 8 -27.78 11.53 -1.93
C GLU A 8 -28.28 11.26 -0.50
N LYS A 9 -27.62 10.36 0.24
CA LYS A 9 -27.98 10.03 1.63
C LYS A 9 -27.76 11.26 2.53
N TYR A 10 -28.71 11.57 3.41
CA TYR A 10 -28.60 12.64 4.43
C TYR A 10 -28.30 14.07 3.92
N VAL A 11 -28.49 14.34 2.62
CA VAL A 11 -28.29 15.67 2.04
C VAL A 11 -29.55 16.12 1.29
N ASN A 12 -29.81 17.42 1.30
CA ASN A 12 -30.94 17.98 0.53
C ASN A 12 -30.58 18.15 -0.96
N ASP A 13 -29.31 18.41 -1.24
CA ASP A 13 -28.77 18.55 -2.60
C ASP A 13 -27.70 17.49 -2.82
N PRO A 14 -27.79 16.67 -3.88
CA PRO A 14 -26.81 15.63 -4.19
C PRO A 14 -25.39 16.19 -4.25
N VAL A 15 -24.46 15.51 -3.57
CA VAL A 15 -23.05 15.87 -3.61
C VAL A 15 -22.33 15.05 -4.68
N ARG A 16 -21.74 15.74 -5.65
CA ARG A 16 -20.98 15.11 -6.73
C ARG A 16 -19.49 15.14 -6.43
N LEU A 17 -18.88 13.97 -6.46
CA LEU A 17 -17.44 13.78 -6.50
C LEU A 17 -17.06 13.31 -7.90
N THR A 18 -16.04 13.93 -8.48
CA THR A 18 -15.59 13.63 -9.84
C THR A 18 -14.10 13.35 -9.84
N LEU A 19 -13.70 12.23 -10.42
CA LEU A 19 -12.31 11.90 -10.70
C LEU A 19 -12.08 12.04 -12.20
N SER A 20 -11.18 12.94 -12.59
CA SER A 20 -10.75 13.12 -13.98
C SER A 20 -9.24 13.28 -14.02
N ASP A 21 -8.58 12.39 -14.76
CA ASP A 21 -7.12 12.41 -14.97
C ASP A 21 -6.32 12.50 -13.65
N GLY A 22 -6.74 11.72 -12.65
CA GLY A 22 -6.14 11.67 -11.32
C GLY A 22 -6.51 12.84 -10.41
N LEU A 23 -7.33 13.79 -10.86
CA LEU A 23 -7.79 14.92 -10.07
C LEU A 23 -9.15 14.60 -9.44
N LEU A 24 -9.20 14.45 -8.11
CA LEU A 24 -10.43 14.26 -7.36
C LEU A 24 -10.99 15.62 -6.94
N CYS A 25 -12.22 15.92 -7.37
CA CYS A 25 -12.92 17.15 -7.02
C CYS A 25 -14.23 16.84 -6.30
N CYS A 26 -14.61 17.68 -5.34
CA CYS A 26 -15.91 17.65 -4.68
C CYS A 26 -16.52 19.05 -4.74
N LYS A 27 -17.70 19.19 -5.35
CA LYS A 27 -18.37 20.50 -5.54
C LYS A 27 -17.46 21.59 -6.16
N GLY A 28 -16.62 21.20 -7.12
CA GLY A 28 -15.69 22.10 -7.82
C GLY A 28 -14.43 22.48 -7.03
N VAL A 29 -14.24 21.94 -5.81
CA VAL A 29 -13.01 22.09 -5.04
C VAL A 29 -12.14 20.87 -5.27
N VAL A 30 -10.86 21.10 -5.60
CA VAL A 30 -9.86 20.04 -5.71
C VAL A 30 -9.56 19.48 -4.31
N ILE A 31 -9.79 18.19 -4.14
CA ILE A 31 -9.52 17.45 -2.91
C ILE A 31 -8.11 16.87 -2.94
N ALA A 32 -7.76 16.23 -4.06
CA ALA A 32 -6.49 15.55 -4.24
C ALA A 32 -6.09 15.47 -5.71
N ASN A 33 -4.82 15.21 -5.93
CA ASN A 33 -4.24 14.84 -7.22
C ASN A 33 -3.67 13.42 -7.14
N ASP A 34 -3.36 12.85 -8.30
CA ASP A 34 -2.74 11.52 -8.41
C ASP A 34 -3.56 10.40 -7.74
N VAL A 35 -4.88 10.52 -7.85
CA VAL A 35 -5.84 9.57 -7.30
C VAL A 35 -6.04 8.40 -8.26
N GLU A 36 -5.84 7.17 -7.75
CA GLU A 36 -6.05 5.92 -8.50
C GLU A 36 -7.45 5.34 -8.29
N TYR A 37 -7.98 5.48 -7.07
CA TYR A 37 -9.29 4.99 -6.66
C TYR A 37 -9.88 5.91 -5.59
N PHE A 38 -11.20 6.05 -5.55
CA PHE A 38 -11.88 6.76 -4.47
C PHE A 38 -13.24 6.15 -4.14
N ASP A 39 -13.68 6.39 -2.92
CA ASP A 39 -15.03 6.10 -2.43
C ASP A 39 -15.44 7.15 -1.39
N ALA A 40 -16.74 7.37 -1.20
CA ALA A 40 -17.22 8.37 -0.25
C ALA A 40 -18.65 8.10 0.24
N VAL A 41 -18.93 8.61 1.44
CA VAL A 41 -20.26 8.64 2.05
C VAL A 41 -20.56 9.99 2.66
N THR A 42 -21.81 10.18 3.03
CA THR A 42 -22.29 11.30 3.83
C THR A 42 -22.67 10.82 5.22
N ASP A 43 -22.33 11.59 6.25
CA ASP A 43 -22.83 11.36 7.61
C ASP A 43 -24.28 11.86 7.77
N THR A 44 -24.88 11.56 8.93
CA THR A 44 -26.22 12.03 9.31
C THR A 44 -26.39 13.56 9.33
N LYS A 45 -25.30 14.34 9.24
CA LYS A 45 -25.31 15.81 9.15
C LYS A 45 -25.08 16.30 7.72
N GLY A 46 -24.91 15.39 6.76
CA GLY A 46 -24.64 15.69 5.35
C GLY A 46 -23.20 16.09 5.05
N ASN A 47 -22.25 15.86 5.97
CA ASN A 47 -20.83 16.07 5.72
C ASN A 47 -20.27 14.94 4.87
N VAL A 48 -19.36 15.26 3.96
CA VAL A 48 -18.73 14.25 3.09
C VAL A 48 -17.51 13.67 3.77
N HIS A 49 -17.51 12.36 3.88
CA HIS A 49 -16.41 11.54 4.33
C HIS A 49 -15.96 10.67 3.16
N GLY A 50 -14.73 10.83 2.72
CA GLY A 50 -14.23 10.04 1.61
C GLY A 50 -12.87 9.45 1.88
N ILE A 51 -12.53 8.51 1.03
CA ILE A 51 -11.23 7.86 0.99
C ILE A 51 -10.73 7.87 -0.44
N TYR A 52 -9.42 7.86 -0.59
CA TYR A 52 -8.80 7.61 -1.88
C TYR A 52 -7.43 6.93 -1.71
N THR A 53 -6.99 6.26 -2.77
CA THR A 53 -5.61 5.79 -2.90
C THR A 53 -4.85 6.66 -3.88
N ASP A 54 -3.56 6.82 -3.63
CA ASP A 54 -2.64 7.52 -4.52
C ASP A 54 -1.57 6.59 -5.10
N SER A 55 -0.81 7.08 -6.09
CA SER A 55 0.27 6.31 -6.73
C SER A 55 1.36 5.81 -5.78
N GLN A 56 1.44 6.37 -4.57
CA GLN A 56 2.36 5.92 -3.53
C GLN A 56 1.78 4.79 -2.67
N GLN A 57 0.64 4.23 -3.08
CA GLN A 57 -0.05 3.14 -2.41
C GLN A 57 -0.38 3.50 -0.95
N ARG A 58 -0.91 4.71 -0.76
CA ARG A 58 -1.37 5.21 0.54
C ARG A 58 -2.89 5.32 0.53
N LEU A 59 -3.52 4.90 1.61
CA LEU A 59 -4.94 5.14 1.83
C LEU A 59 -5.10 6.44 2.61
N ILE A 60 -5.81 7.40 2.03
CA ILE A 60 -6.02 8.71 2.60
C ILE A 60 -7.51 8.91 2.83
N TYR A 61 -7.87 9.23 4.06
CA TYR A 61 -9.20 9.70 4.41
C TYR A 61 -9.24 11.21 4.25
N PHE A 62 -10.34 11.73 3.70
CA PHE A 62 -10.63 13.15 3.71
C PHE A 62 -12.02 13.43 4.28
N HIS A 63 -12.13 14.57 4.94
CA HIS A 63 -13.38 15.12 5.43
C HIS A 63 -13.55 16.50 4.83
N ASN A 64 -14.69 16.73 4.17
CA ASN A 64 -15.01 18.04 3.62
C ASN A 64 -15.95 18.81 4.57
N ILE A 65 -15.37 19.57 5.51
CA ILE A 65 -16.10 20.48 6.39
C ILE A 65 -16.11 21.86 5.73
N ASN A 66 -17.29 22.44 5.50
CA ASN A 66 -17.42 23.82 4.99
C ASN A 66 -16.62 24.11 3.70
N ARG A 67 -16.49 23.12 2.80
CA ARG A 67 -15.74 23.22 1.52
C ARG A 67 -14.22 23.26 1.66
N VAL A 68 -13.68 22.93 2.83
CA VAL A 68 -12.23 22.76 3.04
C VAL A 68 -11.94 21.28 3.25
N PRO A 69 -11.20 20.62 2.36
CA PRO A 69 -10.80 19.25 2.56
C PRO A 69 -9.70 19.15 3.64
N GLU A 70 -9.98 18.41 4.70
CA GLU A 70 -8.97 17.95 5.64
C GLU A 70 -8.63 16.50 5.35
N ALA A 71 -7.35 16.18 5.14
CA ALA A 71 -6.91 14.85 4.77
C ALA A 71 -5.99 14.23 5.83
N LYS A 72 -6.11 12.92 6.05
CA LYS A 72 -5.30 12.13 6.97
C LYS A 72 -4.94 10.79 6.34
N ILE A 73 -3.67 10.43 6.36
CA ILE A 73 -3.20 9.11 5.92
C ILE A 73 -3.64 8.06 6.96
N ILE A 74 -4.35 7.03 6.51
CA ILE A 74 -4.86 5.93 7.33
C ILE A 74 -3.96 4.70 7.21
N ALA A 75 -3.53 4.36 6.00
CA ALA A 75 -2.64 3.24 5.73
C ALA A 75 -1.58 3.61 4.68
N LYS A 76 -0.45 2.89 4.70
CA LYS A 76 0.66 3.07 3.76
C LYS A 76 1.11 1.70 3.26
N ARG A 77 1.71 1.67 2.06
CA ARG A 77 2.25 0.46 1.42
C ARG A 77 1.15 -0.58 1.17
N LEU A 78 0.02 -0.12 0.63
CA LEU A 78 -1.01 -1.01 0.13
C LEU A 78 -0.47 -1.82 -1.06
N CYS A 79 -1.12 -2.95 -1.36
CA CYS A 79 -0.91 -3.64 -2.61
C CYS A 79 -1.42 -2.78 -3.79
N SER A 80 -0.83 -2.93 -4.96
CA SER A 80 -1.20 -2.16 -6.17
C SER A 80 -2.63 -2.41 -6.66
N ASP A 81 -3.23 -3.51 -6.26
CA ASP A 81 -4.59 -3.93 -6.55
C ASP A 81 -5.52 -3.71 -5.35
N ALA A 82 -5.09 -2.91 -4.37
CA ALA A 82 -5.88 -2.66 -3.18
C ALA A 82 -7.20 -1.95 -3.52
N GLN A 83 -8.27 -2.42 -2.89
CA GLN A 83 -9.58 -1.78 -2.95
C GLN A 83 -9.94 -1.31 -1.54
N ALA A 84 -10.64 -0.19 -1.44
CA ALA A 84 -11.06 0.33 -0.16
C ALA A 84 -12.51 0.80 -0.23
N PHE A 85 -13.30 0.59 0.81
CA PHE A 85 -14.72 0.95 0.82
C PHE A 85 -15.04 1.66 2.12
N ILE A 86 -15.81 2.74 2.06
CA ILE A 86 -16.23 3.48 3.24
C ILE A 86 -17.75 3.40 3.43
N SER A 87 -18.18 3.25 4.67
CA SER A 87 -19.59 3.31 5.07
C SER A 87 -19.78 4.16 6.32
N GLU A 88 -20.98 4.70 6.48
CA GLU A 88 -21.41 5.40 7.69
C GLU A 88 -22.68 4.74 8.22
N GLU A 89 -22.62 4.38 9.50
CA GLU A 89 -23.75 3.82 10.24
C GLU A 89 -23.73 4.37 11.67
N ASP A 90 -24.86 4.91 12.13
CA ASP A 90 -25.05 5.45 13.48
C ASP A 90 -23.95 6.42 13.97
N GLY A 91 -23.42 7.25 13.06
CA GLY A 91 -22.35 8.21 13.36
C GLY A 91 -20.96 7.60 13.49
N VAL A 92 -20.80 6.32 13.16
CA VAL A 92 -19.51 5.62 13.08
C VAL A 92 -19.16 5.42 11.61
N LEU A 93 -17.95 5.85 11.23
CA LEU A 93 -17.39 5.56 9.92
C LEU A 93 -16.67 4.22 9.97
N HIS A 94 -16.91 3.41 8.96
CA HIS A 94 -16.29 2.11 8.77
C HIS A 94 -15.58 2.08 7.44
N LEU A 95 -14.44 1.41 7.42
CA LEU A 95 -13.55 1.34 6.28
C LEU A 95 -13.08 -0.10 6.10
N LEU A 96 -13.38 -0.68 4.96
CA LEU A 96 -12.85 -1.96 4.52
C LEU A 96 -11.69 -1.71 3.57
N VAL A 97 -10.58 -2.45 3.72
CA VAL A 97 -9.45 -2.40 2.80
C VAL A 97 -9.08 -3.83 2.39
N VAL A 98 -9.24 -4.15 1.13
CA VAL A 98 -8.86 -5.43 0.52
C VAL A 98 -7.50 -5.24 -0.13
N GLY A 99 -6.55 -6.16 0.13
CA GLY A 99 -5.18 -6.00 -0.37
C GLY A 99 -4.39 -4.97 0.45
N GLY A 100 -4.42 -5.12 1.78
CA GLY A 100 -3.73 -4.22 2.72
C GLY A 100 -2.20 -4.21 2.59
N ALA A 101 -1.47 -4.23 3.72
CA ALA A 101 0.00 -4.24 3.67
C ALA A 101 0.60 -5.55 3.10
N ILE A 102 -0.21 -6.60 3.02
CA ILE A 102 0.17 -7.93 2.54
C ILE A 102 -0.94 -8.39 1.57
N SER A 103 -0.54 -9.02 0.47
CA SER A 103 -1.48 -9.63 -0.49
C SER A 103 -2.36 -10.65 0.22
N GLY A 104 -3.68 -10.63 -0.05
CA GLY A 104 -4.64 -11.51 0.62
C GLY A 104 -4.96 -11.11 2.06
N GLN A 105 -4.67 -9.87 2.45
CA GLN A 105 -5.10 -9.31 3.74
C GLN A 105 -6.31 -8.39 3.53
N ILE A 106 -7.33 -8.58 4.36
CA ILE A 106 -8.48 -7.68 4.46
C ILE A 106 -8.43 -7.00 5.84
N ASP A 107 -8.37 -5.68 5.83
CA ASP A 107 -8.38 -4.84 7.01
C ASP A 107 -9.73 -4.14 7.17
N HIS A 108 -10.16 -4.00 8.42
CA HIS A 108 -11.30 -3.18 8.77
C HIS A 108 -10.86 -2.11 9.78
N PHE A 109 -11.21 -0.86 9.49
CA PHE A 109 -11.02 0.27 10.38
C PHE A 109 -12.37 0.90 10.71
N TYR A 110 -12.48 1.46 11.91
CA TYR A 110 -13.67 2.14 12.37
C TYR A 110 -13.32 3.34 13.23
N THR A 111 -14.18 4.36 13.25
CA THR A 111 -13.98 5.52 14.12
C THR A 111 -14.38 5.22 15.55
N SER A 112 -13.58 5.64 16.52
CA SER A 112 -13.92 5.66 17.93
C SER A 112 -13.49 7.00 18.51
N GLY A 113 -14.47 7.89 18.75
CA GLY A 113 -14.20 9.30 18.99
C GLY A 113 -13.48 9.95 17.80
N ASN A 114 -12.36 10.62 18.06
CA ASN A 114 -11.59 11.32 17.02
C ASN A 114 -10.49 10.47 16.36
N ASN A 115 -10.46 9.17 16.63
CA ASN A 115 -9.40 8.27 16.16
C ASN A 115 -9.96 7.12 15.32
N TRP A 116 -9.14 6.67 14.37
CA TRP A 116 -9.36 5.41 13.67
C TRP A 116 -8.80 4.26 14.50
N GLN A 117 -9.61 3.23 14.70
CA GLN A 117 -9.22 1.96 15.29
C GLN A 117 -9.22 0.89 14.21
N LYS A 118 -8.38 -0.13 14.38
CA LYS A 118 -8.26 -1.23 13.44
C LYS A 118 -8.74 -2.51 14.12
N SER A 119 -9.61 -3.26 13.45
CA SER A 119 -9.99 -4.61 13.85
C SER A 119 -8.85 -5.60 13.57
N LYS A 120 -8.96 -6.82 14.09
CA LYS A 120 -8.04 -7.89 13.69
C LYS A 120 -8.17 -8.10 12.17
N SER A 121 -7.06 -8.19 11.45
CA SER A 121 -7.08 -8.45 10.01
C SER A 121 -7.62 -9.84 9.70
N LEU A 122 -8.35 -9.97 8.59
CA LEU A 122 -8.72 -11.25 8.00
C LEU A 122 -7.65 -11.63 6.97
N LEU A 123 -7.06 -12.81 7.12
CA LEU A 123 -6.14 -13.38 6.14
C LEU A 123 -6.90 -14.41 5.32
N ILE A 124 -7.02 -14.17 4.01
CA ILE A 124 -7.88 -14.99 3.14
C ILE A 124 -7.16 -16.21 2.55
N GLY A 125 -5.84 -16.30 2.73
CA GLY A 125 -5.03 -17.45 2.31
C GLY A 125 -5.01 -17.60 0.80
N ASP A 126 -5.46 -18.75 0.31
CA ASP A 126 -5.59 -19.07 -1.12
C ASP A 126 -6.97 -18.72 -1.71
N LYS A 127 -7.86 -18.13 -0.91
CA LYS A 127 -9.14 -17.60 -1.40
C LYS A 127 -8.93 -16.26 -2.07
N ALA A 128 -9.76 -15.95 -3.06
CA ALA A 128 -9.84 -14.64 -3.68
C ALA A 128 -10.95 -13.81 -3.04
N TYR A 129 -10.74 -12.51 -2.91
CA TYR A 129 -11.81 -11.57 -2.63
C TYR A 129 -12.75 -11.48 -3.84
N THR A 130 -14.05 -11.47 -3.59
CA THR A 130 -15.06 -11.40 -4.66
C THR A 130 -15.89 -10.13 -4.57
N SER A 131 -16.53 -9.90 -3.42
CA SER A 131 -17.37 -8.72 -3.20
C SER A 131 -17.49 -8.44 -1.72
N SER A 132 -17.93 -7.23 -1.38
CA SER A 132 -18.31 -6.85 -0.04
C SER A 132 -19.57 -5.99 -0.07
N CYS A 133 -20.24 -5.89 1.07
CA CYS A 133 -21.27 -4.88 1.27
C CYS A 133 -21.22 -4.37 2.72
N PRO A 134 -21.57 -3.10 2.95
CA PRO A 134 -21.80 -2.60 4.30
C PRO A 134 -23.06 -3.25 4.88
N CYS A 135 -23.03 -3.51 6.18
CA CYS A 135 -24.10 -4.11 6.97
C CYS A 135 -24.45 -3.19 8.14
N ARG A 136 -25.62 -3.43 8.76
CA ARG A 136 -26.02 -2.79 10.03
C ARG A 136 -24.97 -2.98 11.12
N ASP A 137 -25.06 -2.16 12.17
CA ASP A 137 -24.12 -2.11 13.30
C ASP A 137 -22.68 -1.81 12.88
N GLY A 138 -22.48 -1.09 11.77
CA GLY A 138 -21.13 -0.74 11.33
C GLY A 138 -20.29 -1.96 10.95
N CYS A 139 -20.92 -2.93 10.31
CA CYS A 139 -20.27 -4.17 9.93
C CYS A 139 -20.01 -4.19 8.41
N PHE A 140 -19.09 -5.05 7.98
CA PHE A 140 -18.93 -5.39 6.56
C PHE A 140 -19.11 -6.88 6.38
N ALA A 141 -19.91 -7.26 5.40
CA ALA A 141 -19.90 -8.61 4.87
C ALA A 141 -18.89 -8.71 3.72
N VAL A 142 -18.14 -9.80 3.69
CA VAL A 142 -17.12 -10.07 2.68
C VAL A 142 -17.34 -11.47 2.15
N LEU A 143 -17.48 -11.58 0.82
CA LEU A 143 -17.54 -12.84 0.11
C LEU A 143 -16.16 -13.18 -0.42
N LEU A 144 -15.69 -14.37 -0.06
CA LEU A 144 -14.43 -14.95 -0.50
C LEU A 144 -14.72 -16.22 -1.30
N SER A 145 -14.04 -16.39 -2.42
CA SER A 145 -14.22 -17.54 -3.31
C SER A 145 -12.92 -18.34 -3.45
N LYS A 146 -13.05 -19.66 -3.53
CA LYS A 146 -11.97 -20.56 -3.97
C LYS A 146 -12.57 -21.69 -4.77
N ASP A 147 -12.14 -21.82 -6.02
CA ASP A 147 -12.74 -22.76 -6.97
C ASP A 147 -14.27 -22.53 -7.05
N ALA A 148 -15.09 -23.52 -6.66
CA ALA A 148 -16.55 -23.42 -6.62
C ALA A 148 -17.12 -23.14 -5.22
N GLU A 149 -16.27 -22.99 -4.19
CA GLU A 149 -16.67 -22.78 -2.80
C GLU A 149 -16.63 -21.28 -2.46
N GLN A 150 -17.73 -20.77 -1.91
CA GLN A 150 -17.83 -19.41 -1.42
C GLN A 150 -18.07 -19.38 0.07
N THR A 151 -17.28 -18.57 0.76
CA THR A 151 -17.41 -18.33 2.19
C THR A 151 -17.74 -16.88 2.47
N LEU A 152 -18.81 -16.68 3.23
CA LEU A 152 -19.27 -15.36 3.65
C LEU A 152 -18.77 -15.07 5.05
N TRP A 153 -18.08 -13.94 5.20
CA TRP A 153 -17.54 -13.45 6.45
C TRP A 153 -18.18 -12.12 6.84
N LEU A 154 -18.29 -11.86 8.14
CA LEU A 154 -18.76 -10.59 8.68
C LEU A 154 -17.77 -10.10 9.73
N VAL A 155 -17.42 -8.82 9.66
CA VAL A 155 -16.74 -8.15 10.77
C VAL A 155 -17.77 -7.55 11.71
N LYS A 156 -17.83 -8.02 12.96
CA LYS A 156 -18.68 -7.49 14.02
C LYS A 156 -17.87 -7.39 15.32
N ASN A 157 -18.02 -6.28 16.05
CA ASN A 157 -17.29 -6.02 17.30
C ASN A 157 -15.77 -6.21 17.16
N ALA A 158 -15.21 -5.67 16.08
CA ALA A 158 -13.79 -5.77 15.73
C ALA A 158 -13.23 -7.19 15.52
N SER A 159 -14.11 -8.18 15.32
CA SER A 159 -13.76 -9.57 15.06
C SER A 159 -14.40 -10.08 13.77
N TRP A 160 -13.65 -10.86 12.99
CA TRP A 160 -14.17 -11.53 11.81
C TRP A 160 -14.78 -12.86 12.18
N LYS A 161 -15.96 -13.13 11.65
CA LYS A 161 -16.68 -14.39 11.82
C LYS A 161 -17.16 -14.91 10.48
N LYS A 162 -17.00 -16.20 10.24
CA LYS A 162 -17.59 -16.90 9.10
C LYS A 162 -19.08 -17.11 9.41
N ILE A 163 -19.97 -16.72 8.51
CA ILE A 163 -21.42 -16.86 8.68
C ILE A 163 -21.95 -18.04 7.88
N SER A 164 -21.43 -18.25 6.67
CA SER A 164 -21.96 -19.28 5.79
C SER A 164 -20.89 -19.82 4.85
N ASN A 165 -21.14 -21.05 4.41
CA ASN A 165 -20.42 -21.70 3.34
C ASN A 165 -21.43 -22.26 2.35
N PHE A 166 -21.18 -22.05 1.07
CA PHE A 166 -22.04 -22.57 0.03
C PHE A 166 -21.27 -22.67 -1.28
N ASN A 167 -21.83 -23.44 -2.19
CA ASN A 167 -21.32 -23.53 -3.55
C ASN A 167 -22.30 -22.81 -4.46
N ILE A 168 -21.79 -21.81 -5.15
CA ILE A 168 -22.40 -21.21 -6.33
C ILE A 168 -21.61 -21.80 -7.49
N ASP A 169 -22.26 -22.70 -8.25
CA ASP A 169 -21.69 -23.36 -9.43
C ASP A 169 -21.65 -22.38 -10.59
N THR A 170 -20.84 -21.33 -10.44
CA THR A 170 -20.71 -20.31 -11.46
C THR A 170 -19.24 -20.09 -11.76
N LYS A 171 -18.92 -20.06 -13.05
CA LYS A 171 -17.73 -19.38 -13.57
C LYS A 171 -17.91 -17.85 -13.55
N ALA A 172 -18.88 -17.33 -12.80
CA ALA A 172 -19.29 -15.94 -12.85
C ALA A 172 -18.19 -15.05 -12.27
N GLU A 173 -17.69 -14.14 -13.09
CA GLU A 173 -16.75 -13.09 -12.68
C GLU A 173 -17.43 -11.96 -11.88
N CYS A 174 -18.77 -11.96 -11.83
CA CYS A 174 -19.56 -10.86 -11.25
C CYS A 174 -20.56 -11.39 -10.22
N ILE A 175 -20.13 -11.49 -8.96
CA ILE A 175 -21.04 -11.71 -7.82
C ILE A 175 -21.15 -10.39 -7.06
N SER A 176 -22.38 -9.94 -6.79
CA SER A 176 -22.64 -8.75 -5.99
C SER A 176 -23.24 -9.14 -4.65
N LEU A 177 -22.91 -8.36 -3.62
CA LEU A 177 -23.54 -8.46 -2.31
C LEU A 177 -24.39 -7.22 -2.05
N ALA A 178 -25.56 -7.43 -1.46
CA ALA A 178 -26.37 -6.37 -0.87
C ALA A 178 -26.81 -6.79 0.53
N ASN A 179 -27.03 -5.82 1.41
CA ASN A 179 -27.64 -6.05 2.71
C ASN A 179 -29.03 -5.41 2.73
N ARG A 180 -30.04 -6.19 3.14
CA ARG A 180 -31.39 -5.72 3.40
C ARG A 180 -31.89 -6.33 4.70
N ASP A 181 -32.08 -5.51 5.73
CA ASP A 181 -32.70 -5.89 6.99
C ASP A 181 -32.15 -7.19 7.61
N ASP A 182 -30.82 -7.25 7.78
CA ASP A 182 -30.07 -8.41 8.32
C ASP A 182 -30.06 -9.66 7.43
N VAL A 183 -30.49 -9.51 6.18
CA VAL A 183 -30.34 -10.50 5.10
C VAL A 183 -29.25 -10.03 4.16
N ILE A 184 -28.28 -10.91 3.88
CA ILE A 184 -27.30 -10.70 2.83
C ILE A 184 -27.83 -11.35 1.56
N GLU A 185 -28.11 -10.53 0.55
CA GLU A 185 -28.48 -10.96 -0.79
C GLU A 185 -27.23 -11.12 -1.64
N ILE A 186 -27.04 -12.33 -2.16
CA ILE A 186 -25.94 -12.69 -3.04
C ILE A 186 -26.51 -12.85 -4.43
N ILE A 187 -26.15 -11.92 -5.31
CA ILE A 187 -26.68 -11.83 -6.66
C ILE A 187 -25.60 -12.29 -7.63
N TYR A 188 -25.90 -13.29 -8.46
CA TYR A 188 -24.94 -13.89 -9.38
C TYR A 188 -25.61 -14.31 -10.70
N PRO A 189 -24.90 -14.24 -11.84
CA PRO A 189 -25.43 -14.70 -13.11
C PRO A 189 -25.38 -16.23 -13.20
N ASP A 190 -26.42 -16.81 -13.81
CA ASP A 190 -26.50 -18.21 -14.20
C ASP A 190 -27.06 -18.30 -15.63
N GLY A 191 -26.16 -18.46 -16.61
CA GLY A 191 -26.52 -18.34 -18.02
C GLY A 191 -27.00 -16.93 -18.38
N ASP A 192 -28.23 -16.83 -18.89
CA ASP A 192 -28.88 -15.56 -19.24
C ASP A 192 -29.70 -14.98 -18.07
N ASP A 193 -29.84 -15.72 -16.96
CA ASP A 193 -30.63 -15.33 -15.81
C ASP A 193 -29.75 -14.75 -14.68
N MET A 194 -30.36 -13.91 -13.84
CA MET A 194 -29.76 -13.45 -12.59
C MET A 194 -30.43 -14.17 -11.42
N LEU A 195 -29.64 -14.92 -10.65
CA LEU A 195 -30.11 -15.62 -9.47
C LEU A 195 -29.76 -14.83 -8.21
N MET A 196 -30.54 -15.09 -7.16
CA MET A 196 -30.37 -14.47 -5.85
C MET A 196 -30.40 -15.55 -4.77
N LYS A 197 -29.43 -15.49 -3.86
CA LYS A 197 -29.40 -16.29 -2.65
C LYS A 197 -29.41 -15.39 -1.43
N GLU A 198 -30.32 -15.67 -0.51
CA GLU A 198 -30.43 -14.95 0.76
C GLU A 198 -29.70 -15.71 1.88
N VAL A 199 -28.96 -14.98 2.70
CA VAL A 199 -28.31 -15.50 3.91
C VAL A 199 -28.70 -14.64 5.10
N ASN A 200 -29.49 -15.19 6.02
CA ASN A 200 -29.89 -14.51 7.25
C ASN A 200 -28.71 -14.43 8.23
N ILE A 201 -28.37 -13.22 8.69
CA ILE A 201 -27.29 -13.01 9.65
C ILE A 201 -27.71 -13.48 11.06
N SER A 202 -28.96 -13.21 11.45
CA SER A 202 -29.50 -13.46 12.80
C SER A 202 -29.75 -14.94 13.11
N GLU A 203 -30.07 -15.76 12.11
CA GLU A 203 -30.30 -17.21 12.31
C GLU A 203 -29.00 -18.00 12.39
N ASN A 204 -27.90 -17.46 11.85
CA ASN A 204 -26.58 -18.07 11.86
C ASN A 204 -25.74 -17.68 13.10
N GLU A 205 -26.38 -17.17 14.16
CA GLU A 205 -25.75 -16.94 15.46
C GLU A 205 -25.36 -18.24 16.19
N SER A 206 -25.67 -19.43 15.64
CA SER A 206 -24.93 -20.66 15.98
C SER A 206 -23.53 -20.60 15.38
N PHE A 207 -22.72 -19.71 15.94
CA PHE A 207 -21.36 -19.46 15.52
C PHE A 207 -20.57 -20.75 15.66
N GLU A 208 -20.12 -21.31 14.55
CA GLU A 208 -18.86 -22.03 14.61
C GLU A 208 -17.81 -20.97 14.96
N GLU A 209 -17.52 -20.86 16.26
CA GLU A 209 -16.14 -20.64 16.63
C GLU A 209 -15.38 -21.79 15.97
N GLU A 210 -14.89 -21.57 14.76
CA GLU A 210 -13.51 -21.96 14.50
C GLU A 210 -12.64 -21.15 15.48
N SER A 211 -12.75 -21.49 16.78
CA SER A 211 -11.66 -21.54 17.71
C SER A 211 -10.60 -22.29 16.92
N MET A 212 -9.72 -21.52 16.30
CA MET A 212 -8.62 -22.07 15.55
C MET A 212 -7.74 -22.79 16.57
N ALA A 213 -8.04 -24.06 16.85
CA ALA A 213 -7.07 -25.04 17.28
C ALA A 213 -5.98 -25.21 16.19
N ASN A 214 -6.28 -24.78 14.95
CA ASN A 214 -5.32 -24.48 13.91
C ASN A 214 -4.39 -23.30 14.21
N GLY A 215 -4.72 -22.45 15.17
CA GLY A 215 -3.89 -21.36 15.66
C GLY A 215 -2.55 -21.88 16.19
N ASN A 216 -2.48 -23.08 16.77
CA ASN A 216 -1.23 -23.68 17.20
C ASN A 216 -0.38 -24.24 16.04
N MET A 217 -1.01 -24.75 14.98
CA MET A 217 -0.29 -25.32 13.82
C MET A 217 0.13 -24.24 12.82
N LEU A 218 -0.72 -23.23 12.58
CA LEU A 218 -0.38 -22.02 11.85
C LEU A 218 0.59 -21.15 12.65
N ASN A 219 0.44 -20.98 13.97
CA ASN A 219 1.50 -20.35 14.77
C ASN A 219 2.80 -21.15 14.67
N SER A 220 2.78 -22.48 14.66
CA SER A 220 4.02 -23.26 14.49
C SER A 220 4.67 -23.04 13.12
N LYS A 221 3.88 -22.98 12.04
CA LYS A 221 4.39 -22.64 10.70
C LYS A 221 4.90 -21.19 10.63
N TYR A 222 4.17 -20.22 11.17
CA TYR A 222 4.59 -18.82 11.23
C TYR A 222 5.80 -18.64 12.15
N ILE A 223 5.90 -19.34 13.28
CA ILE A 223 7.07 -19.32 14.17
C ILE A 223 8.27 -19.95 13.46
N MET A 224 8.09 -21.05 12.72
CA MET A 224 9.15 -21.62 11.89
C MET A 224 9.62 -20.65 10.81
N GLN A 225 8.68 -19.98 10.12
CA GLN A 225 9.00 -19.04 9.05
C GLN A 225 9.62 -17.75 9.61
N ILE A 226 9.18 -17.28 10.77
CA ILE A 226 9.81 -16.20 11.53
C ILE A 226 11.23 -16.63 11.91
N ASN A 227 11.43 -17.84 12.44
CA ASN A 227 12.76 -18.33 12.80
C ASN A 227 13.68 -18.48 11.57
N GLU A 228 13.17 -18.94 10.42
CA GLU A 228 13.92 -18.96 9.17
C GLU A 228 14.27 -17.55 8.69
N ASN A 229 13.33 -16.62 8.75
CA ASN A 229 13.55 -15.24 8.37
C ASN A 229 14.53 -14.54 9.32
N THR A 230 14.47 -14.83 10.62
CA THR A 230 15.43 -14.35 11.62
C THR A 230 16.83 -14.87 11.32
N LYS A 231 16.98 -16.17 11.00
CA LYS A 231 18.29 -16.73 10.57
C LYS A 231 18.80 -16.08 9.28
N LYS A 232 17.93 -15.82 8.30
CA LYS A 232 18.30 -15.10 7.08
C LYS A 232 18.72 -13.66 7.37
N LEU A 233 18.03 -12.98 8.29
CA LEU A 233 18.37 -11.63 8.74
C LEU A 233 19.72 -11.59 9.46
N GLU A 234 20.00 -12.57 10.33
CA GLU A 234 21.31 -12.72 10.98
C GLU A 234 22.42 -12.92 9.92
N THR A 235 22.19 -13.80 8.96
CA THR A 235 23.12 -14.04 7.84
C THR A 235 23.36 -12.77 7.02
N HIS A 236 22.31 -12.03 6.68
CA HIS A 236 22.44 -10.76 5.96
C HIS A 236 23.12 -9.67 6.80
N SER A 237 22.91 -9.65 8.12
CA SER A 237 23.58 -8.74 9.02
C SER A 237 25.09 -9.01 9.05
N GLU A 238 25.51 -10.28 9.08
CA GLU A 238 26.93 -10.66 8.98
C GLU A 238 27.54 -10.27 7.62
N GLN A 239 26.80 -10.45 6.53
CA GLN A 239 27.21 -10.01 5.19
C GLN A 239 27.38 -8.49 5.11
N ILE A 240 26.44 -7.72 5.69
CA ILE A 240 26.52 -6.26 5.76
C ILE A 240 27.76 -5.82 6.53
N GLU A 241 28.09 -6.47 7.64
CA GLU A 241 29.26 -6.11 8.44
C GLU A 241 30.58 -6.41 7.70
N THR A 242 30.60 -7.52 6.96
CA THR A 242 31.72 -7.86 6.05
C THR A 242 31.87 -6.80 4.95
N LEU A 243 30.76 -6.37 4.33
CA LEU A 243 30.77 -5.35 3.29
C LEU A 243 31.20 -3.97 3.82
N LYS A 244 30.79 -3.59 5.04
CA LYS A 244 31.28 -2.35 5.68
C LYS A 244 32.79 -2.38 5.90
N THR A 245 33.32 -3.54 6.31
CA THR A 245 34.77 -3.71 6.50
C THR A 245 35.50 -3.55 5.16
N ALA A 246 35.01 -4.20 4.10
CA ALA A 246 35.57 -4.05 2.75
C ALA A 246 35.47 -2.61 2.22
N LEU A 247 34.37 -1.91 2.52
CA LEU A 247 34.21 -0.49 2.14
C LEU A 247 35.23 0.40 2.84
N ALA A 248 35.50 0.16 4.13
CA ALA A 248 36.52 0.90 4.88
C ALA A 248 37.93 0.67 4.31
N GLU A 249 38.23 -0.53 3.81
CA GLU A 249 39.48 -0.81 3.09
C GLU A 249 39.56 -0.08 1.74
N CYS A 250 38.45 -0.02 0.99
CA CYS A 250 38.36 0.75 -0.25
C CYS A 250 38.60 2.25 -0.01
N ASP A 251 38.05 2.82 1.06
CA ASP A 251 38.29 4.21 1.46
C ASP A 251 39.76 4.47 1.81
N LYS A 252 40.43 3.49 2.44
CA LYS A 252 41.86 3.57 2.74
C LYS A 252 42.69 3.57 1.46
N ILE A 253 42.37 2.69 0.51
CA ILE A 253 43.03 2.64 -0.81
C ILE A 253 42.80 3.96 -1.57
N SER A 254 41.57 4.49 -1.55
CA SER A 254 41.23 5.76 -2.19
C SER A 254 42.09 6.91 -1.67
N ARG A 255 42.27 7.02 -0.35
CA ARG A 255 43.16 8.02 0.27
C ARG A 255 44.62 7.84 -0.16
N GLN A 256 45.11 6.60 -0.24
CA GLN A 256 46.46 6.32 -0.72
C GLN A 256 46.63 6.72 -2.20
N MET A 257 45.65 6.44 -3.05
CA MET A 257 45.68 6.85 -4.46
C MET A 257 45.70 8.37 -4.62
N MET A 258 44.97 9.12 -3.79
CA MET A 258 45.05 10.59 -3.79
C MET A 258 46.46 11.09 -3.48
N SER A 259 47.11 10.53 -2.46
CA SER A 259 48.48 10.89 -2.10
C SER A 259 49.50 10.57 -3.21
N VAL A 260 49.34 9.42 -3.86
CA VAL A 260 50.16 9.06 -5.03
C VAL A 260 49.94 10.05 -6.18
N ARG A 261 48.68 10.43 -6.45
CA ARG A 261 48.33 11.39 -7.50
C ARG A 261 48.95 12.77 -7.24
N GLU A 262 48.95 13.24 -6.00
CA GLU A 262 49.61 14.48 -5.61
C GLU A 262 51.13 14.40 -5.81
N SER A 263 51.74 13.27 -5.43
CA SER A 263 53.17 13.02 -5.65
C SER A 263 53.53 13.00 -7.14
N MET A 264 52.69 12.40 -8.00
CA MET A 264 52.90 12.42 -9.46
C MET A 264 52.86 13.86 -10.01
N LYS A 265 51.90 14.69 -9.59
CA LYS A 265 51.85 16.11 -9.99
C LYS A 265 53.12 16.87 -9.58
N LEU A 266 53.65 16.58 -8.39
CA LEU A 266 54.90 17.18 -7.94
C LEU A 266 56.08 16.77 -8.84
N TYR A 267 56.19 15.48 -9.17
CA TYR A 267 57.25 14.99 -10.06
C TYR A 267 57.12 15.53 -11.49
N GLU A 268 55.90 15.63 -12.04
CA GLU A 268 55.66 16.26 -13.34
C GLU A 268 56.16 17.72 -13.36
N ASN A 269 55.87 18.48 -12.30
CA ASN A 269 56.36 19.85 -12.16
C ASN A 269 57.90 19.92 -12.09
N GLN A 270 58.54 19.01 -11.35
CA GLN A 270 60.00 18.94 -11.28
C GLN A 270 60.64 18.59 -12.63
N ILE A 271 60.06 17.63 -13.36
CA ILE A 271 60.52 17.27 -14.71
C ILE A 271 60.40 18.46 -15.65
N ASN A 272 59.28 19.19 -15.60
CA ASN A 272 59.10 20.39 -16.42
C ASN A 272 60.14 21.48 -16.11
N GLN A 273 60.46 21.70 -14.83
CA GLN A 273 61.53 22.64 -14.44
C GLN A 273 62.91 22.20 -14.93
N LEU A 274 63.23 20.90 -14.84
CA LEU A 274 64.49 20.36 -15.35
C LEU A 274 64.60 20.51 -16.86
N ASN A 275 63.53 20.24 -17.60
CA ASN A 275 63.49 20.43 -19.06
C ASN A 275 63.75 21.89 -19.45
N ILE A 276 63.17 22.86 -18.73
CA ILE A 276 63.44 24.30 -18.96
C ILE A 276 64.93 24.61 -18.74
N ARG A 277 65.51 24.15 -17.62
CA ARG A 277 66.94 24.38 -17.33
C ARG A 277 67.87 23.71 -18.35
N LEU A 278 67.52 22.51 -18.80
CA LEU A 278 68.27 21.81 -19.84
C LEU A 278 68.27 22.62 -21.15
N GLN A 279 67.10 23.12 -21.54
CA GLN A 279 66.96 23.95 -22.74
C GLN A 279 67.81 25.23 -22.64
N GLU A 280 67.84 25.89 -21.48
CA GLU A 280 68.71 27.04 -21.24
C GLU A 280 70.20 26.70 -21.38
N LEU A 281 70.63 25.56 -20.82
CA LEU A 281 72.02 25.09 -20.93
C LEU A 281 72.40 24.76 -22.37
N VAL A 282 71.53 24.07 -23.11
CA VAL A 282 71.72 23.77 -24.54
C VAL A 282 71.85 25.07 -25.34
N ASN A 283 70.99 26.05 -25.07
CA ASN A 283 71.06 27.36 -25.73
C ASN A 283 72.38 28.09 -25.42
N ARG A 284 72.84 28.07 -24.16
CA ARG A 284 74.15 28.65 -23.77
C ARG A 284 75.31 27.95 -24.47
N PHE A 285 75.31 26.62 -24.48
CA PHE A 285 76.36 25.83 -25.12
C PHE A 285 76.43 26.10 -26.63
N ASN A 286 75.28 26.14 -27.31
CA ASN A 286 75.20 26.52 -28.72
C ASN A 286 75.70 27.96 -28.97
N GLY A 287 75.44 28.88 -28.03
CA GLY A 287 75.99 30.24 -28.06
C GLY A 287 77.53 30.25 -27.98
N ILE A 288 78.11 29.49 -27.05
CA ILE A 288 79.56 29.35 -26.88
C ILE A 288 80.21 28.78 -28.15
N ILE A 289 79.66 27.70 -28.72
CA ILE A 289 80.18 27.10 -29.95
C ILE A 289 80.20 28.12 -31.09
N ARG A 290 79.12 28.90 -31.26
CA ARG A 290 79.05 29.95 -32.29
C ARG A 290 80.06 31.08 -32.08
N SER A 291 80.39 31.41 -30.83
CA SER A 291 81.42 32.42 -30.52
C SER A 291 82.85 31.91 -30.70
N ALA A 292 83.10 30.60 -30.50
CA ALA A 292 84.42 29.99 -30.67
C ALA A 292 84.76 29.65 -32.14
N SER A 293 83.78 29.73 -33.05
CA SER A 293 83.93 29.47 -34.49
C SER A 293 84.00 30.76 -35.33
N ARG A 294 84.22 31.90 -34.68
CA ARG A 294 84.60 33.19 -35.28
C ARG A 294 86.03 33.53 -34.90
#